data_AF-A0A5Q4E5L9-F1
#
_entry.id   AF-A0A5Q4E5L9-F1
#
_cell.length_a   1.000
_cell.length_b   1.000
_cell.length_c   1.000
_cell.angle_alpha   90.00
_cell.angle_beta   90.00
_cell.angle_gamma   90.00
#
_symmetry.space_group_name_H-M   'P 1'
#
loop_
_entity.id
_entity.type
_entity.pdbx_description
1 polymer ?
#
loop_
_entity_poly.entity_id
_entity_poly.type
_entity_poly.pdbx_seq_one_letter_code
_entity_poly.pdbx_strand_id
1 'polypeptide(L)'
;MGQRLPYAGGFLPTKPLTSVPVPHCCYRIFVLQYLRLRAYIALRLTRHRLQQAITTRPQGQDWLIAAGLTVALGLVIVPVGLLSNFLTPTLADVTWGDGLRLAGRALVVPALIEEGFWRVLVLPHPTEIMSDRKRWRLGLPMLGLFVVMHPLNAMTFYPMAFATFTDPVFLLSAALLGLICTAAYWKSGSLWVVAAMHWLVVTVWLLFLGGYSALGL
;
A
#
# COMPACT_ATOMS: atom_id res chain seq x y z
N MET A 1 -13.50 22.86 78.16
CA MET A 1 -14.02 24.19 78.55
C MET A 1 -12.95 25.22 78.17
N GLY A 2 -13.32 26.24 77.40
CA GLY A 2 -12.43 27.27 76.83
C GLY A 2 -11.91 26.90 75.43
N GLN A 3 -11.92 27.75 74.41
CA GLN A 3 -12.34 29.13 74.21
C GLN A 3 -12.42 29.32 72.67
N ARG A 4 -13.48 29.99 72.15
CA ARG A 4 -13.61 30.35 70.72
C ARG A 4 -12.91 31.69 70.46
N LEU A 5 -12.14 31.80 69.36
CA LEU A 5 -11.83 33.03 68.60
C LEU A 5 -11.33 32.61 67.18
N PRO A 6 -11.28 33.48 66.15
CA PRO A 6 -12.43 33.88 65.33
C PRO A 6 -12.24 33.58 63.82
N TYR A 7 -13.35 33.62 63.08
CA TYR A 7 -13.39 33.64 61.62
C TYR A 7 -12.64 34.86 61.06
N ALA A 8 -11.62 34.62 60.24
CA ALA A 8 -11.04 35.63 59.34
C ALA A 8 -11.45 35.30 57.91
N GLY A 9 -12.45 36.04 57.40
CA GLY A 9 -12.85 36.02 56.00
C GLY A 9 -11.76 36.63 55.12
N GLY A 10 -10.98 35.80 54.46
CA GLY A 10 -10.08 36.20 53.38
C GLY A 10 -10.80 36.11 52.04
N PHE A 11 -11.32 37.24 51.56
CA PHE A 11 -11.81 37.40 50.19
C PHE A 11 -10.59 37.33 49.25
N LEU A 12 -10.35 36.19 48.60
CA LEU A 12 -9.44 36.12 47.47
C LEU A 12 -10.13 36.74 46.26
N PRO A 13 -9.56 37.75 45.59
CA PRO A 13 -10.11 38.22 44.33
C PRO A 13 -9.83 37.15 43.27
N THR A 14 -10.87 36.43 42.85
CA THR A 14 -10.87 35.66 41.61
C THR A 14 -10.84 36.65 40.46
N LYS A 15 -9.64 37.11 40.07
CA LYS A 15 -9.48 37.73 38.76
C LYS A 15 -9.83 36.67 37.71
N PRO A 16 -10.82 36.89 36.83
CA PRO A 16 -11.01 36.02 35.68
C PRO A 16 -9.74 36.08 34.84
N LEU A 17 -9.18 34.92 34.49
CA LEU A 17 -8.16 34.81 33.46
C LEU A 17 -8.74 35.40 32.18
N THR A 18 -8.43 36.66 31.91
CA THR A 18 -8.69 37.26 30.61
C THR A 18 -7.89 36.46 29.60
N SER A 19 -8.59 35.73 28.74
CA SER A 19 -8.00 35.04 27.60
C SER A 19 -7.29 36.08 26.75
N VAL A 20 -5.97 36.17 26.86
CA VAL A 20 -5.16 37.02 25.99
C VAL A 20 -5.40 36.50 24.56
N PRO A 21 -5.97 37.31 23.65
CA PRO A 21 -6.16 36.87 22.28
C PRO A 21 -4.79 36.67 21.65
N VAL A 22 -4.45 35.43 21.30
CA VAL A 22 -3.23 35.13 20.54
C VAL A 22 -3.37 35.81 19.18
N PRO A 23 -2.45 36.70 18.78
CA PRO A 23 -2.55 37.40 17.51
C PRO A 23 -2.63 36.39 16.36
N HIS A 24 -3.56 36.58 15.42
CA HIS A 24 -3.72 35.71 14.24
C HIS A 24 -2.40 35.47 13.45
N CYS A 25 -1.44 36.39 13.54
CA CYS A 25 -0.11 36.27 12.96
C CYS A 25 0.72 35.14 13.61
N CYS A 26 0.69 35.02 14.95
CA CYS A 26 1.40 33.97 15.69
C CYS A 26 0.82 32.57 15.42
N TYR A 27 -0.50 32.48 15.24
CA TYR A 27 -1.17 31.22 14.86
C TYR A 27 -0.71 30.72 13.47
N ARG A 28 -0.61 31.62 12.48
CA ARG A 28 -0.15 31.27 11.13
C ARG A 28 1.29 30.79 11.11
N ILE A 29 2.19 31.41 11.87
CA ILE A 29 3.60 30.99 11.97
C ILE A 29 3.70 29.60 12.61
N PHE A 30 2.94 29.35 13.68
CA PHE A 30 2.93 28.05 14.35
C PHE A 30 2.40 26.92 13.45
N VAL A 31 1.31 27.18 12.71
CA VAL A 31 0.75 26.22 11.75
C VAL A 31 1.75 25.91 10.63
N LEU A 32 2.41 26.92 10.06
CA LEU A 32 3.41 26.71 9.01
C LEU A 32 4.63 25.93 9.50
N GLN A 33 5.13 26.22 10.71
CA GLN A 33 6.23 25.48 11.32
C GLN A 33 5.85 24.02 11.60
N TYR A 34 4.64 23.79 12.11
CA TYR A 34 4.12 22.45 12.35
C TYR A 34 3.99 21.63 11.06
N LEU A 35 3.44 22.23 10.00
CA LEU A 35 3.32 21.58 8.68
C LEU A 35 4.69 21.27 8.07
N ARG A 36 5.65 22.20 8.17
CA ARG A 36 7.04 21.97 7.73
C ARG A 36 7.70 20.81 8.47
N LEU A 37 7.55 20.76 9.80
CA LEU A 37 8.11 19.68 10.60
C LEU A 37 7.48 18.32 10.23
N ARG A 38 6.16 18.26 10.06
CA ARG A 38 5.46 17.04 9.62
C ARG A 38 5.91 16.59 8.24
N ALA A 39 5.99 17.51 7.28
CA ALA A 39 6.45 17.21 5.93
C ALA A 39 7.90 16.69 5.93
N TYR A 40 8.77 17.31 6.73
CA TYR A 40 10.16 16.85 6.90
C TYR A 40 10.24 15.43 7.49
N ILE A 41 9.48 15.15 8.55
CA ILE A 41 9.44 13.82 9.17
C ILE A 41 8.92 12.79 8.17
N ALA A 42 7.83 13.09 7.45
CA ALA A 42 7.26 12.22 6.44
C ALA A 42 8.27 11.94 5.32
N LEU A 43 8.91 12.97 4.77
CA LEU A 43 9.93 12.82 3.72
C LEU A 43 11.10 11.95 4.19
N ARG A 44 11.62 12.21 5.40
CA ARG A 44 12.73 11.43 5.97
C ARG A 44 12.34 9.97 6.14
N LEU A 45 11.12 9.71 6.63
CA LEU A 45 10.60 8.36 6.83
C LEU A 45 10.42 7.64 5.50
N THR A 46 9.78 8.27 4.51
CA THR A 46 9.56 7.70 3.19
C THR A 46 10.89 7.40 2.49
N ARG A 47 11.87 8.31 2.56
CA ARG A 47 13.22 8.06 2.04
C ARG A 47 13.86 6.84 2.72
N HIS A 48 13.75 6.74 4.04
CA HIS A 48 14.29 5.63 4.80
C HIS A 48 13.64 4.30 4.40
N ARG A 49 12.30 4.25 4.29
CA ARG A 49 11.57 3.06 3.81
C ARG A 49 12.06 2.62 2.43
N LEU A 50 12.18 3.58 1.50
CA LEU A 50 12.63 3.30 0.14
C LEU A 50 14.06 2.76 0.10
N GLN A 51 14.97 3.40 0.84
CA GLN A 51 16.36 2.96 0.94
C GLN A 51 16.45 1.55 1.51
N GLN A 52 15.74 1.26 2.61
CA GLN A 52 15.73 -0.08 3.19
C GLN A 52 15.13 -1.09 2.21
N ALA A 53 13.95 -0.84 1.64
CA ALA A 53 13.29 -1.80 0.76
C ALA A 53 14.11 -2.16 -0.49
N ILE A 54 14.85 -1.20 -1.05
CA ILE A 54 15.73 -1.43 -2.21
C ILE A 54 17.03 -2.13 -1.81
N THR A 55 17.58 -1.83 -0.63
CA THR A 55 18.88 -2.39 -0.20
C THR A 55 18.78 -3.71 0.55
N THR A 56 17.59 -4.05 1.08
CA THR A 56 17.33 -5.33 1.74
C THR A 56 17.46 -6.47 0.73
N ARG A 57 18.55 -7.23 0.88
CA ARG A 57 18.80 -8.44 0.09
C ARG A 57 17.92 -9.58 0.60
N PRO A 58 17.06 -10.16 -0.25
CA PRO A 58 16.20 -11.24 0.17
C PRO A 58 16.99 -12.50 0.47
N GLN A 59 16.60 -13.19 1.54
CA GLN A 59 17.17 -14.48 1.92
C GLN A 59 16.42 -15.62 1.21
N GLY A 60 17.00 -16.83 1.21
CA GLY A 60 16.34 -18.01 0.63
C GLY A 60 14.97 -18.29 1.25
N GLN A 61 14.81 -18.04 2.56
CA GLN A 61 13.53 -18.18 3.24
C GLN A 61 12.45 -17.22 2.72
N ASP A 62 12.82 -15.98 2.38
CA ASP A 62 11.89 -14.99 1.83
C ASP A 62 11.33 -15.47 0.48
N TRP A 63 12.20 -16.04 -0.36
CA TRP A 63 11.80 -16.63 -1.63
C TRP A 63 10.93 -17.88 -1.47
N LEU A 64 11.20 -18.72 -0.47
CA LEU A 64 10.35 -19.87 -0.18
C LEU A 64 8.95 -19.45 0.28
N ILE A 65 8.86 -18.43 1.13
CA ILE A 65 7.58 -17.85 1.56
C ILE A 65 6.86 -17.24 0.35
N ALA A 66 7.56 -16.46 -0.47
CA ALA A 66 7.01 -15.85 -1.68
C ALA A 66 6.46 -16.91 -2.64
N ALA A 67 7.23 -17.95 -2.94
CA ALA A 67 6.81 -19.06 -3.80
C ALA A 67 5.57 -19.77 -3.24
N GLY A 68 5.57 -20.09 -1.93
CA GLY A 68 4.42 -20.70 -1.26
C GLY A 68 3.15 -19.85 -1.33
N LEU A 69 3.28 -18.54 -1.12
CA LEU A 69 2.16 -17.59 -1.23
C LEU A 69 1.65 -17.47 -2.67
N THR A 70 2.55 -17.42 -3.67
CA THR A 70 2.17 -17.37 -5.08
C THR A 70 1.47 -18.66 -5.53
N VAL A 71 1.94 -19.84 -5.08
CA VAL A 71 1.25 -21.11 -5.34
C VAL A 71 -0.12 -21.14 -4.68
N ALA A 72 -0.23 -20.72 -3.42
CA ALA A 72 -1.51 -20.65 -2.72
C ALA A 72 -2.50 -19.71 -3.42
N LEU A 73 -2.03 -18.57 -3.94
CA LEU A 73 -2.83 -17.68 -4.78
C LEU A 73 -3.30 -18.39 -6.04
N GLY A 74 -2.40 -19.06 -6.76
CA GLY A 74 -2.74 -19.81 -7.97
C GLY A 74 -3.80 -20.88 -7.73
N LEU A 75 -3.71 -21.62 -6.62
CA LEU A 75 -4.69 -22.64 -6.23
C LEU A 75 -6.09 -22.08 -5.98
N VAL A 76 -6.21 -20.78 -5.67
CA VAL A 76 -7.51 -20.11 -5.49
C VAL A 76 -7.96 -19.43 -6.77
N ILE A 77 -7.10 -18.60 -7.37
CA ILE A 77 -7.46 -17.73 -8.50
C ILE A 77 -7.61 -18.52 -9.80
N VAL A 78 -6.78 -19.54 -10.06
CA VAL A 78 -6.89 -20.30 -11.31
C VAL A 78 -8.24 -21.01 -11.41
N PRO A 79 -8.70 -21.79 -10.41
CA PRO A 79 -10.03 -22.39 -10.48
C PRO A 79 -11.16 -21.37 -10.59
N VAL A 80 -11.13 -20.32 -9.76
CA VAL A 80 -12.18 -19.27 -9.79
C VAL A 80 -12.24 -18.60 -11.16
N GLY A 81 -11.08 -18.22 -11.71
CA GLY A 81 -10.99 -17.54 -12.98
C GLY A 81 -11.39 -18.39 -14.17
N LEU A 82 -11.10 -19.70 -14.15
CA LEU A 82 -11.58 -20.62 -15.19
C LEU A 82 -13.09 -20.85 -15.08
N LEU A 83 -13.63 -21.06 -13.88
CA LEU A 83 -15.06 -21.27 -13.65
C LEU A 83 -15.90 -20.04 -14.00
N SER A 84 -15.33 -18.84 -13.88
CA SER A 84 -16.00 -17.59 -14.24
C SER A 84 -15.77 -17.15 -15.69
N ASN A 85 -15.01 -17.91 -16.49
CA ASN A 85 -14.52 -17.52 -17.82
C ASN A 85 -13.70 -16.21 -17.84
N PHE A 86 -13.12 -15.82 -16.71
CA PHE A 86 -12.21 -14.67 -16.62
C PHE A 86 -10.81 -15.03 -17.14
N LEU A 87 -10.33 -16.23 -16.81
CA LEU A 87 -9.08 -16.78 -17.33
C LEU A 87 -9.37 -17.66 -18.53
N THR A 88 -8.61 -17.46 -19.59
CA THR A 88 -8.70 -18.26 -20.82
C THR A 88 -7.33 -18.88 -21.06
N PRO A 89 -7.16 -20.21 -20.98
CA PRO A 89 -5.88 -20.89 -21.21
C PRO A 89 -5.40 -20.79 -22.67
N THR A 90 -5.01 -19.60 -23.09
CA THR A 90 -4.55 -19.27 -24.43
C THR A 90 -3.21 -18.55 -24.35
N LEU A 91 -2.31 -18.94 -25.24
CA LEU A 91 -1.06 -18.22 -25.45
C LEU A 91 -1.37 -16.87 -26.10
N ALA A 92 -0.71 -15.82 -25.64
CA ALA A 92 -0.76 -14.53 -26.31
C ALA A 92 -0.19 -14.66 -27.74
N ASP A 93 -0.89 -14.08 -28.71
CA ASP A 93 -0.48 -14.07 -30.12
C ASP A 93 0.60 -12.99 -30.33
N VAL A 94 1.79 -13.24 -29.78
CA VAL A 94 2.93 -12.32 -29.80
C VAL A 94 4.21 -13.05 -30.18
N THR A 95 5.12 -12.32 -30.82
CA THR A 95 6.48 -12.83 -31.04
C THR A 95 7.22 -12.96 -29.70
N TRP A 96 8.25 -13.80 -29.65
CA TRP A 96 9.12 -13.92 -28.47
C TRP A 96 9.70 -12.57 -28.03
N GLY A 97 10.11 -11.73 -28.98
CA GLY A 97 10.66 -10.40 -28.69
C GLY A 97 9.62 -9.47 -28.03
N ASP A 98 8.39 -9.50 -28.51
CA ASP A 98 7.31 -8.68 -27.95
C ASP A 98 6.80 -9.23 -26.62
N GLY A 99 6.79 -10.56 -26.44
CA GLY A 99 6.54 -11.19 -25.14
C GLY A 99 7.57 -10.79 -24.07
N LEU A 100 8.87 -10.75 -24.43
CA LEU A 100 9.92 -10.26 -23.52
C LEU A 100 9.77 -8.76 -23.22
N ARG A 101 9.40 -7.95 -24.21
CA ARG A 101 9.11 -6.52 -24.00
C ARG A 101 7.90 -6.33 -23.10
N LEU A 102 6.86 -7.13 -23.26
CA LEU A 102 5.67 -7.10 -22.42
C LEU A 102 6.01 -7.47 -20.97
N ALA A 103 6.77 -8.55 -20.76
CA ALA A 103 7.25 -8.93 -19.44
C ALA A 103 8.14 -7.85 -18.81
N GLY A 104 9.04 -7.24 -19.59
CA GLY A 104 9.89 -6.13 -19.14
C GLY A 104 9.07 -4.89 -18.76
N ARG A 105 8.03 -4.55 -19.54
CA ARG A 105 7.09 -3.48 -19.19
C ARG A 105 6.34 -3.80 -17.90
N ALA A 106 5.80 -5.01 -17.79
CA ALA A 106 5.07 -5.48 -16.60
C ALA A 106 5.93 -5.44 -15.32
N LEU A 107 7.25 -5.65 -15.44
CA LEU A 107 8.17 -5.52 -14.32
C LEU A 107 8.27 -4.06 -13.84
N VAL A 108 8.29 -3.09 -14.76
CA VAL A 108 8.34 -1.67 -14.38
C VAL A 108 6.96 -1.21 -13.92
N VAL A 109 5.95 -1.38 -14.78
CA VAL A 109 4.55 -1.06 -14.55
C VAL A 109 3.70 -2.27 -14.95
N PRO A 110 3.03 -2.96 -14.00
CA PRO A 110 2.75 -2.47 -12.64
C PRO A 110 3.83 -2.77 -11.59
N ALA A 111 4.65 -3.81 -11.71
CA ALA A 111 5.24 -4.44 -10.53
C ALA A 111 6.15 -3.53 -9.66
N LEU A 112 7.16 -2.87 -10.21
CA LEU A 112 8.06 -2.01 -9.41
C LEU A 112 7.38 -0.73 -8.95
N ILE A 113 6.60 -0.06 -9.81
CA ILE A 113 5.96 1.22 -9.47
C ILE A 113 4.84 1.00 -8.46
N GLU A 114 3.95 0.04 -8.68
CA GLU A 114 2.83 -0.19 -7.78
C GLU A 114 3.30 -0.76 -6.44
N GLU A 115 4.20 -1.76 -6.41
CA GLU A 115 4.71 -2.27 -5.14
C GLU A 115 5.55 -1.22 -4.41
N GLY A 116 6.35 -0.44 -5.14
CA GLY A 116 7.06 0.70 -4.59
C GLY A 116 6.10 1.69 -3.92
N PHE A 117 5.04 2.10 -4.61
CA PHE A 117 4.08 3.06 -4.06
C PHE A 117 3.29 2.46 -2.88
N TRP A 118 2.60 1.35 -3.10
CA TRP A 118 1.66 0.79 -2.14
C TRP A 118 2.34 0.13 -0.95
N ARG A 119 3.44 -0.60 -1.14
CA ARG A 119 4.07 -1.39 -0.07
C ARG A 119 5.24 -0.63 0.56
N VAL A 120 6.00 0.11 -0.24
CA VAL A 120 7.19 0.80 0.28
C VAL A 120 6.89 2.21 0.78
N LEU A 121 6.20 3.05 0.00
CA LEU A 121 5.97 4.44 0.41
C LEU A 121 4.85 4.55 1.44
N VAL A 122 3.72 3.92 1.14
CA VAL A 122 2.49 4.06 1.94
C VAL A 122 2.55 3.21 3.21
N LEU A 123 2.96 1.95 3.10
CA LEU A 123 3.00 1.02 4.23
C LEU A 123 4.30 1.10 5.03
N PRO A 124 4.25 0.75 6.33
CA PRO A 124 5.41 0.73 7.21
C PRO A 124 6.40 -0.36 6.81
N HIS A 125 7.69 -0.05 6.91
CA HIS A 125 8.77 -1.03 6.77
C HIS A 125 8.83 -1.94 8.03
N PRO A 126 9.22 -3.22 7.91
CA PRO A 126 9.29 -4.16 9.02
C PRO A 126 10.17 -3.73 10.20
N THR A 127 11.17 -2.89 9.96
CA THR A 127 12.07 -2.37 11.00
C THR A 127 11.45 -1.21 11.80
N GLU A 128 10.31 -0.67 11.38
CA GLU A 128 9.59 0.33 12.16
C GLU A 128 8.93 -0.32 13.38
N ILE A 129 9.12 0.31 14.55
CA ILE A 129 8.56 -0.13 15.83
C ILE A 129 7.04 0.04 15.80
N MET A 130 6.35 -1.02 15.42
CA MET A 130 4.90 -1.05 15.31
C MET A 130 4.36 -2.46 15.46
N SER A 131 3.31 -2.62 16.27
CA SER A 131 2.63 -3.90 16.44
C SER A 131 1.90 -4.35 15.17
N ASP A 132 1.79 -5.66 14.99
CA ASP A 132 1.11 -6.26 13.82
C ASP A 132 -0.35 -5.81 13.71
N ARG A 133 -1.05 -5.65 14.84
CA ARG A 133 -2.42 -5.10 14.84
C ARG A 133 -2.49 -3.71 14.21
N LYS A 134 -1.50 -2.86 14.49
CA LYS A 134 -1.46 -1.50 13.92
C LYS A 134 -1.02 -1.52 12.45
N ARG A 135 -0.10 -2.42 12.08
CA ARG A 135 0.26 -2.68 10.67
C ARG A 135 -0.97 -3.05 9.85
N TRP A 136 -1.74 -4.06 10.26
CA TRP A 136 -2.94 -4.50 9.54
C TRP A 136 -4.08 -3.46 9.53
N ARG A 137 -4.25 -2.68 10.60
CA ARG A 137 -5.21 -1.56 10.62
C ARG A 137 -4.92 -0.49 9.57
N LEU A 138 -3.65 -0.32 9.20
CA LEU A 138 -3.25 0.55 8.08
C LEU A 138 -3.26 -0.20 6.75
N GLY A 139 -2.79 -1.45 6.75
CA GLY A 139 -2.69 -2.30 5.57
C GLY A 139 -4.03 -2.55 4.88
N LEU A 140 -5.07 -2.91 5.63
CA LEU A 140 -6.37 -3.27 5.04
C LEU A 140 -7.04 -2.09 4.30
N PRO A 141 -7.12 -0.87 4.87
CA PRO A 141 -7.60 0.28 4.11
C PRO A 141 -6.78 0.60 2.86
N MET A 142 -5.44 0.47 2.93
CA MET A 142 -4.57 0.74 1.78
C MET A 142 -4.70 -0.34 0.70
N LEU A 143 -4.93 -1.60 1.09
CA LEU A 143 -5.29 -2.68 0.17
C LEU A 143 -6.62 -2.38 -0.52
N GLY A 144 -7.64 -1.92 0.24
CA GLY A 144 -8.92 -1.50 -0.34
C GLY A 144 -8.74 -0.37 -1.36
N LEU A 145 -7.92 0.64 -1.04
CA LEU A 145 -7.62 1.73 -1.96
C LEU A 145 -6.87 1.23 -3.21
N PHE A 146 -5.88 0.35 -3.05
CA PHE A 146 -5.18 -0.31 -4.17
C PHE A 146 -6.17 -1.00 -5.12
N VAL A 147 -7.14 -1.76 -4.59
CA VAL A 147 -8.16 -2.43 -5.40
C VAL A 147 -9.05 -1.42 -6.12
N VAL A 148 -9.56 -0.40 -5.41
CA VAL A 148 -10.41 0.66 -5.99
C VAL A 148 -9.67 1.50 -7.04
N MET A 149 -8.35 1.61 -6.96
CA MET A 149 -7.58 2.33 -7.96
C MET A 149 -7.60 1.66 -9.35
N HIS A 150 -7.92 0.36 -9.46
CA HIS A 150 -8.02 -0.30 -10.75
C HIS A 150 -9.19 0.23 -11.60
N PRO A 151 -10.46 0.21 -11.13
CA PRO A 151 -11.55 0.77 -11.91
C PRO A 151 -11.38 2.28 -12.12
N LEU A 152 -10.83 3.01 -11.15
CA LEU A 152 -10.52 4.43 -11.33
C LEU A 152 -9.47 4.66 -12.43
N ASN A 153 -8.41 3.85 -12.47
CA ASN A 153 -7.40 3.90 -13.53
C ASN A 153 -8.01 3.59 -14.88
N ALA A 154 -8.92 2.62 -14.98
CA ALA A 154 -9.60 2.36 -16.24
C ALA A 154 -10.55 3.49 -16.65
N MET A 155 -11.20 4.16 -15.70
CA MET A 155 -12.05 5.33 -16.02
C MET A 155 -11.27 6.56 -16.51
N THR A 156 -9.96 6.63 -16.22
CA THR A 156 -9.17 7.87 -16.39
C THR A 156 -7.95 7.70 -17.29
N PHE A 157 -7.09 6.73 -17.01
CA PHE A 157 -5.79 6.56 -17.66
C PHE A 157 -5.75 5.41 -18.66
N TYR A 158 -6.53 4.36 -18.45
CA TYR A 158 -6.54 3.17 -19.33
C TYR A 158 -7.95 2.65 -19.66
N PRO A 159 -8.77 3.41 -20.41
CA PRO A 159 -10.15 3.03 -20.76
C PRO A 159 -10.32 1.69 -21.46
N MET A 160 -9.31 1.24 -22.22
CA MET A 160 -9.37 -0.07 -22.89
C MET A 160 -9.47 -1.24 -21.89
N ALA A 161 -8.92 -1.08 -20.69
CA ALA A 161 -8.99 -2.09 -19.63
C ALA A 161 -10.26 -2.02 -18.78
N PHE A 162 -11.25 -1.18 -19.12
CA PHE A 162 -12.43 -0.97 -18.27
C PHE A 162 -13.16 -2.27 -17.92
N ALA A 163 -13.47 -3.09 -18.93
CA ALA A 163 -14.14 -4.37 -18.71
C ALA A 163 -13.37 -5.24 -17.71
N THR A 164 -12.04 -5.35 -17.87
CA THR A 164 -11.17 -6.13 -16.99
C THR A 164 -11.05 -5.53 -15.59
N PHE A 165 -10.79 -4.22 -15.48
CA PHE A 165 -10.49 -3.57 -14.20
C PHE A 165 -11.73 -3.28 -13.36
N THR A 166 -12.93 -3.45 -13.93
CA THR A 166 -14.19 -3.48 -13.18
C THR A 166 -14.71 -4.89 -12.90
N ASP A 167 -14.08 -5.92 -13.49
CA ASP A 167 -14.51 -7.30 -13.32
C ASP A 167 -14.31 -7.77 -11.86
N PRO A 168 -15.33 -8.34 -11.19
CA PRO A 168 -15.21 -8.77 -9.80
C PRO A 168 -14.14 -9.83 -9.56
N VAL A 169 -13.88 -10.71 -10.52
CA VAL A 169 -12.86 -11.77 -10.43
C VAL A 169 -11.46 -11.18 -10.59
N PHE A 170 -11.29 -10.22 -11.49
CA PHE A 170 -10.06 -9.44 -11.54
C PHE A 170 -9.81 -8.69 -10.23
N LEU A 171 -10.81 -8.01 -9.67
CA LEU A 171 -10.68 -7.25 -8.43
C LEU A 171 -10.37 -8.16 -7.23
N LEU A 172 -10.99 -9.34 -7.17
CA LEU A 172 -10.65 -10.37 -6.18
C LEU A 172 -9.20 -10.84 -6.35
N SER A 173 -8.77 -11.07 -7.59
CA SER A 173 -7.39 -11.47 -7.92
C SER A 173 -6.37 -10.41 -7.50
N ALA A 174 -6.64 -9.15 -7.83
CA ALA A 174 -5.84 -8.00 -7.41
C ALA A 174 -5.82 -7.89 -5.87
N ALA A 175 -6.97 -8.02 -5.20
CA ALA A 175 -7.05 -7.97 -3.74
C ALA A 175 -6.21 -9.07 -3.08
N LEU A 176 -6.31 -10.31 -3.57
CA LEU A 176 -5.55 -11.44 -3.02
C LEU A 176 -4.06 -11.34 -3.32
N LEU A 177 -3.68 -10.96 -4.55
CA LEU A 177 -2.28 -10.68 -4.90
C LEU A 177 -1.72 -9.57 -4.00
N GLY A 178 -2.47 -8.48 -3.85
CA GLY A 178 -2.06 -7.35 -3.03
C GLY A 178 -1.95 -7.68 -1.54
N LEU A 179 -2.79 -8.60 -1.04
CA LEU A 179 -2.72 -9.12 0.32
C LEU A 179 -1.44 -9.96 0.52
N ILE A 180 -1.16 -10.90 -0.38
CA ILE A 180 0.04 -11.75 -0.24
C ILE A 180 1.33 -10.94 -0.44
N CYS A 181 1.35 -9.96 -1.35
CA CYS A 181 2.48 -9.04 -1.49
C CYS A 181 2.69 -8.23 -0.21
N THR A 182 1.61 -7.75 0.43
CA THR A 182 1.72 -7.05 1.72
C THR A 182 2.30 -7.94 2.82
N ALA A 183 1.84 -9.19 2.91
CA ALA A 183 2.37 -10.15 3.87
C ALA A 183 3.86 -10.49 3.60
N ALA A 184 4.21 -10.74 2.34
CA ALA A 184 5.58 -11.02 1.92
C ALA A 184 6.52 -9.81 2.14
N TYR A 185 6.06 -8.60 1.88
CA TYR A 185 6.81 -7.37 2.18
C TYR A 185 7.05 -7.23 3.68
N TRP A 186 6.07 -7.51 4.53
CA TRP A 186 6.27 -7.39 5.98
C TRP A 186 7.17 -8.46 6.58
N LYS A 187 7.34 -9.59 5.90
CA LYS A 187 8.30 -10.62 6.28
C LYS A 187 9.71 -10.32 5.78
N SER A 188 9.84 -9.96 4.51
CA SER A 188 11.15 -9.79 3.86
C SER A 188 11.73 -8.38 3.99
N GLY A 189 10.88 -7.35 4.08
CA GLY A 189 11.29 -5.95 3.94
C GLY A 189 11.92 -5.61 2.59
N SER A 190 11.72 -6.43 1.56
CA SER A 190 12.40 -6.28 0.27
C SER A 190 11.41 -5.95 -0.85
N LEU A 191 11.68 -4.88 -1.60
CA LEU A 191 10.92 -4.54 -2.81
C LEU A 191 11.06 -5.63 -3.87
N TRP A 192 12.25 -6.24 -3.97
CA TRP A 192 12.56 -7.23 -5.00
C TRP A 192 11.69 -8.48 -4.92
N VAL A 193 11.39 -8.93 -3.70
CA VAL A 193 10.55 -10.12 -3.47
C VAL A 193 9.13 -9.86 -3.97
N VAL A 194 8.53 -8.75 -3.54
CA VAL A 194 7.14 -8.44 -3.89
C VAL A 194 6.98 -8.02 -5.35
N ALA A 195 7.95 -7.30 -5.90
CA ALA A 195 7.95 -6.95 -7.32
C ALA A 195 8.08 -8.22 -8.18
N ALA A 196 8.94 -9.18 -7.81
CA ALA A 196 9.05 -10.45 -8.53
C ALA A 196 7.76 -11.28 -8.45
N MET A 197 7.12 -11.36 -7.27
CA MET A 197 5.83 -12.04 -7.11
C MET A 197 4.73 -11.42 -7.99
N HIS A 198 4.56 -10.11 -7.92
CA HIS A 198 3.57 -9.39 -8.72
C HIS A 198 3.88 -9.56 -10.21
N TRP A 199 5.12 -9.28 -10.62
CA TRP A 199 5.57 -9.42 -12.00
C TRP A 199 5.29 -10.81 -12.57
N LEU A 200 5.62 -11.87 -11.84
CA LEU A 200 5.39 -13.25 -12.26
C LEU A 200 3.90 -13.51 -12.49
N VAL A 201 3.05 -13.17 -11.52
CA VAL A 201 1.60 -13.42 -11.61
C VAL A 201 0.99 -12.68 -12.80
N VAL A 202 1.32 -11.41 -12.98
CA VAL A 202 0.81 -10.59 -14.10
C VAL A 202 1.36 -11.12 -15.42
N THR A 203 2.64 -11.43 -15.52
CA THR A 203 3.24 -11.94 -16.77
C THR A 203 2.65 -13.28 -17.17
N VAL A 204 2.42 -14.18 -16.21
CA VAL A 204 1.77 -15.47 -16.46
C VAL A 204 0.35 -15.24 -16.98
N TRP A 205 -0.41 -14.34 -16.35
CA TRP A 205 -1.77 -14.04 -16.80
C TRP A 205 -1.80 -13.43 -18.21
N LEU A 206 -0.94 -12.45 -18.48
CA LEU A 206 -0.86 -11.79 -19.78
C LEU A 206 -0.52 -12.77 -20.89
N LEU A 207 0.52 -13.59 -20.71
CA LEU A 207 1.08 -14.43 -21.77
C LEU A 207 0.39 -15.77 -21.94
N PHE A 208 -0.23 -16.33 -20.89
CA PHE A 208 -0.72 -17.72 -20.90
C PHE A 208 -2.18 -17.90 -20.51
N LEU A 209 -2.82 -16.90 -19.90
CA LEU A 209 -4.18 -17.02 -19.34
C LEU A 209 -5.15 -15.95 -19.87
N GLY A 210 -4.91 -15.48 -21.10
CA GLY A 210 -5.83 -14.60 -21.81
C GLY A 210 -5.76 -13.12 -21.45
N GLY A 211 -4.83 -12.71 -20.56
CA GLY A 211 -4.71 -11.32 -20.13
C GLY A 211 -4.31 -10.35 -21.24
N TYR A 212 -3.50 -10.79 -22.21
CA TYR A 212 -3.12 -9.98 -23.36
C TYR A 212 -4.34 -9.49 -24.16
N SER A 213 -5.20 -10.43 -24.57
CA SER A 213 -6.44 -10.12 -25.28
C SER A 213 -7.43 -9.34 -24.40
N ALA A 214 -7.52 -9.65 -23.12
CA ALA A 214 -8.41 -8.96 -22.18
C ALA A 214 -8.08 -7.47 -22.04
N LEU A 215 -6.78 -7.10 -22.11
CA LEU A 215 -6.32 -5.72 -22.04
C LEU A 215 -6.23 -5.01 -23.39
N GLY A 216 -6.58 -5.66 -24.49
CA GLY A 216 -6.50 -5.10 -25.84
C GLY A 216 -5.08 -4.73 -26.26
N LEU A 217 -4.09 -5.52 -25.82
CA LEU A 217 -2.67 -5.33 -26.14
C LEU A 217 -2.27 -6.00 -27.45
#